data_AF-A0A1A7WX02-F1
#
_entry.id   AF-A0A1A7WX02-F1
#
_cell.length_a   1.000
_cell.length_b   1.000
_cell.length_c   1.000
_cell.angle_alpha   90.00
_cell.angle_beta   90.00
_cell.angle_gamma   90.00
#
_symmetry.space_group_name_H-M   'P 1'
#
loop_
_entity.id
_entity.type
_entity.pdbx_description
1 polymer ?
#
loop_
_entity_poly.entity_id
_entity_poly.type
_entity_poly.pdbx_seq_one_letter_code
_entity_poly.pdbx_strand_id
1 'polypeptide(L)'
;ADPLHVVVIHCRGGKGRIGVVISSFVHFTDASASADQALDRFAMRKYYDDKVSALMTPSQKRYVWILNSLLSGSMKINASPLFLHCVILHGLPNFDASRVCRPYIKVYQGMQAVYSSGVYHIGAGHRDRVCIILEPAQLLKGD
;
A
#
# COMPACT_ATOMS: atom_id res chain seq x y z
N ALA A 1 -25.20 -10.57 -18.15
CA ALA A 1 -24.57 -11.23 -16.98
C ALA A 1 -25.54 -12.29 -16.48
N ASP A 2 -25.07 -13.46 -16.09
CA ASP A 2 -25.91 -14.52 -15.53
C ASP A 2 -26.05 -14.30 -14.00
N PRO A 3 -27.28 -14.15 -13.47
CA PRO A 3 -27.50 -13.92 -12.04
C PRO A 3 -27.09 -15.10 -11.14
N LEU A 4 -26.84 -16.29 -11.71
CA LEU A 4 -26.39 -17.48 -10.98
C LEU A 4 -24.86 -17.59 -10.87
N HIS A 5 -24.10 -16.70 -11.51
CA HIS A 5 -22.64 -16.72 -11.40
C HIS A 5 -22.18 -16.33 -10.00
N VAL A 6 -21.51 -17.26 -9.31
CA VAL A 6 -20.96 -17.05 -7.96
C VAL A 6 -19.44 -17.08 -7.99
N VAL A 7 -18.81 -16.12 -7.32
CA VAL A 7 -17.37 -16.07 -7.09
C VAL A 7 -17.08 -16.18 -5.60
N VAL A 8 -16.19 -17.09 -5.21
CA VAL A 8 -15.75 -17.27 -3.82
C VAL A 8 -14.33 -16.75 -3.67
N ILE A 9 -14.15 -15.76 -2.77
CA ILE A 9 -12.84 -15.16 -2.47
C ILE A 9 -12.43 -15.56 -1.06
N HIS A 10 -11.28 -16.23 -0.95
CA HIS A 10 -10.72 -16.70 0.32
C HIS A 10 -9.30 -16.15 0.52
N CYS A 11 -8.97 -15.81 1.77
CA CYS A 11 -7.57 -15.62 2.16
C CYS A 11 -7.35 -16.12 3.61
N ARG A 12 -6.14 -16.61 3.89
CA ARG A 12 -5.73 -17.04 5.24
C ARG A 12 -5.37 -15.83 6.13
N GLY A 13 -5.61 -15.89 7.42
CA GLY A 13 -5.01 -14.92 8.37
C GLY A 13 -5.57 -13.49 8.36
N GLY A 14 -6.80 -13.28 7.88
CA GLY A 14 -7.51 -12.00 8.05
C GLY A 14 -8.41 -11.65 6.86
N LYS A 15 -9.05 -10.49 6.92
CA LYS A 15 -9.93 -9.99 5.83
C LYS A 15 -9.29 -8.90 4.97
N GLY A 16 -8.13 -8.36 5.34
CA GLY A 16 -7.51 -7.22 4.63
C GLY A 16 -7.26 -7.48 3.14
N ARG A 17 -6.79 -8.69 2.76
CA ARG A 17 -6.56 -9.06 1.36
C ARG A 17 -7.86 -9.23 0.58
N ILE A 18 -8.87 -9.84 1.21
CA ILE A 18 -10.22 -9.95 0.64
C ILE A 18 -10.78 -8.54 0.42
N GLY A 19 -10.52 -7.62 1.35
CA GLY A 19 -10.86 -6.20 1.24
C GLY A 19 -10.35 -5.55 -0.02
N VAL A 20 -9.05 -5.72 -0.32
CA VAL A 20 -8.48 -5.17 -1.56
C VAL A 20 -9.28 -5.61 -2.78
N VAL A 21 -9.63 -6.89 -2.88
CA VAL A 21 -10.39 -7.43 -4.03
C VAL A 21 -11.82 -6.88 -4.07
N ILE A 22 -12.53 -6.89 -2.93
CA ILE A 22 -13.91 -6.38 -2.83
C ILE A 22 -13.96 -4.88 -3.16
N SER A 23 -13.07 -4.07 -2.58
CA SER A 23 -13.04 -2.63 -2.87
C SER A 23 -12.73 -2.36 -4.33
N SER A 24 -11.80 -3.12 -4.91
CA SER A 24 -11.45 -3.01 -6.33
C SER A 24 -12.66 -3.28 -7.22
N PHE A 25 -13.44 -4.30 -6.88
CA PHE A 25 -14.68 -4.63 -7.58
C PHE A 25 -15.74 -3.54 -7.43
N VAL A 26 -15.92 -2.98 -6.22
CA VAL A 26 -16.85 -1.86 -5.99
C VAL A 26 -16.47 -0.63 -6.84
N HIS A 27 -15.19 -0.27 -6.89
CA HIS A 27 -14.73 0.86 -7.70
C HIS A 27 -14.88 0.62 -9.20
N PHE A 28 -14.66 -0.62 -9.65
CA PHE A 28 -14.86 -1.00 -11.03
C PHE A 28 -16.34 -0.88 -11.44
N THR A 29 -17.25 -1.44 -10.63
CA THR A 29 -18.69 -1.36 -10.91
C THR A 29 -19.22 0.07 -10.77
N ASP A 30 -18.70 0.90 -9.87
CA ASP A 30 -19.05 2.32 -9.81
C ASP A 30 -18.73 3.07 -11.11
N ALA A 31 -17.62 2.73 -11.78
CA ALA A 31 -17.23 3.35 -13.04
C ALA A 31 -18.02 2.83 -14.26
N SER A 32 -18.60 1.63 -14.18
CA SER A 32 -19.15 0.92 -15.34
C SER A 32 -20.64 0.55 -15.26
N ALA A 33 -21.32 0.75 -14.13
CA ALA A 33 -22.65 0.20 -13.89
C ALA A 33 -23.81 1.13 -14.29
N SER A 34 -24.93 0.51 -14.70
CA SER A 34 -26.22 1.18 -14.92
C SER A 34 -26.93 1.49 -13.59
N ALA A 35 -27.98 2.32 -13.65
CA ALA A 35 -28.79 2.70 -12.50
C ALA A 35 -29.42 1.50 -11.78
N ASP A 36 -29.75 0.44 -12.50
CA ASP A 36 -30.41 -0.77 -11.96
C ASP A 36 -29.55 -1.55 -10.96
N GLN A 37 -28.23 -1.30 -10.93
CA GLN A 37 -27.30 -1.94 -9.99
C GLN A 37 -27.00 -1.06 -8.76
N ALA A 38 -27.72 0.04 -8.56
CA ALA A 38 -27.45 0.98 -7.47
C ALA A 38 -27.58 0.35 -6.06
N LEU A 39 -28.58 -0.51 -5.85
CA LEU A 39 -28.79 -1.19 -4.57
C LEU A 39 -27.64 -2.16 -4.25
N ASP A 40 -27.19 -2.93 -5.24
CA ASP A 40 -26.06 -3.85 -5.09
C ASP A 40 -24.76 -3.09 -4.78
N ARG A 41 -24.53 -1.96 -5.46
CA ARG A 41 -23.38 -1.08 -5.17
C ARG A 41 -23.44 -0.53 -3.75
N PHE A 42 -24.61 -0.07 -3.31
CA PHE A 42 -24.80 0.40 -1.94
C PHE A 42 -24.50 -0.71 -0.91
N ALA A 43 -25.06 -1.91 -1.11
CA ALA A 43 -24.84 -3.04 -0.23
C ALA A 43 -23.35 -3.44 -0.16
N MET A 44 -22.68 -3.49 -1.30
CA MET A 44 -21.25 -3.82 -1.37
C MET A 44 -20.36 -2.74 -0.76
N ARG A 45 -20.68 -1.45 -0.97
CA ARG A 45 -19.99 -0.33 -0.32
C ARG A 45 -20.13 -0.39 1.19
N LYS A 46 -21.35 -0.59 1.68
CA LYS A 46 -21.63 -0.74 3.11
C LYS A 46 -20.88 -1.94 3.72
N TYR A 47 -20.86 -3.07 3.02
CA TYR A 47 -20.08 -4.23 3.49
C TYR A 47 -18.58 -3.90 3.60
N TYR A 48 -18.02 -3.23 2.60
CA TYR A 48 -16.63 -2.77 2.66
C TYR A 48 -16.37 -1.88 3.87
N ASP A 49 -17.18 -0.83 4.05
CA ASP A 49 -17.04 0.13 5.13
C ASP A 49 -17.17 -0.53 6.52
N ASP A 50 -18.21 -1.34 6.71
CA ASP A 50 -18.54 -1.94 8.01
C ASP A 50 -17.65 -3.14 8.39
N LYS A 51 -17.18 -3.92 7.40
CA LYS A 51 -16.58 -5.25 7.67
C LYS A 51 -15.12 -5.36 7.30
N VAL A 52 -14.58 -4.49 6.44
CA VAL A 52 -13.25 -4.71 5.86
C VAL A 52 -12.33 -3.50 5.92
N SER A 53 -12.85 -2.28 5.78
CA SER A 53 -12.07 -1.05 5.71
C SER A 53 -11.10 -0.86 6.90
N ALA A 54 -11.54 -1.18 8.11
CA ALA A 54 -10.75 -1.07 9.34
C ALA A 54 -9.66 -2.15 9.46
N LEU A 55 -9.81 -3.28 8.74
CA LEU A 55 -8.91 -4.43 8.81
C LEU A 55 -7.77 -4.36 7.80
N MET A 56 -7.78 -3.35 6.92
CA MET A 56 -6.77 -3.17 5.89
C MET A 56 -5.58 -2.36 6.40
N THR A 57 -4.39 -2.83 6.05
CA THR A 57 -3.14 -2.08 6.27
C THR A 57 -3.08 -0.82 5.38
N PRO A 58 -2.26 0.18 5.74
CA PRO A 58 -2.07 1.36 4.91
C PRO A 58 -1.63 1.03 3.48
N SER A 59 -0.75 0.03 3.30
CA SER A 59 -0.30 -0.41 1.96
C SER A 59 -1.44 -1.02 1.14
N GLN A 60 -2.32 -1.82 1.75
CA GLN A 60 -3.51 -2.36 1.07
C GLN A 60 -4.48 -1.25 0.63
N LYS A 61 -4.72 -0.25 1.48
CA LYS A 61 -5.56 0.92 1.14
C LYS A 61 -4.95 1.73 0.01
N ARG A 62 -3.62 1.89 -0.02
CA ARG A 62 -2.91 2.57 -1.11
C ARG A 62 -3.18 1.89 -2.46
N TYR A 63 -3.14 0.56 -2.54
CA TYR A 63 -3.43 -0.16 -3.79
C TYR A 63 -4.87 0.04 -4.28
N VAL A 64 -5.84 0.02 -3.37
CA VAL A 64 -7.25 0.31 -3.71
C VAL A 64 -7.39 1.75 -4.24
N TRP A 65 -6.74 2.72 -3.58
CA TRP A 65 -6.73 4.10 -4.03
C TRP A 65 -6.09 4.25 -5.42
N ILE A 66 -4.93 3.63 -5.65
CA ILE A 66 -4.25 3.64 -6.96
C ILE A 66 -5.20 3.13 -8.05
N LEU A 67 -5.83 1.97 -7.84
CA LEU A 67 -6.76 1.40 -8.82
C LEU A 67 -7.92 2.36 -9.11
N ASN A 68 -8.57 2.89 -8.08
CA ASN A 68 -9.67 3.84 -8.25
C ASN A 68 -9.22 5.10 -9.02
N SER A 69 -8.03 5.61 -8.72
CA SER A 69 -7.45 6.76 -9.45
C SER A 69 -7.15 6.44 -10.92
N LEU A 70 -6.75 5.21 -11.24
CA LEU A 70 -6.58 4.75 -12.62
C LEU A 70 -7.93 4.63 -13.34
N LEU A 71 -8.94 4.02 -12.71
CA LEU A 71 -10.28 3.83 -13.27
C LEU A 71 -10.99 5.17 -13.51
N SER A 72 -10.83 6.14 -12.61
CA SER A 72 -11.37 7.49 -12.76
C SER A 72 -10.57 8.38 -13.72
N GLY A 73 -9.41 7.90 -14.20
CA GLY A 73 -8.50 8.69 -15.06
C GLY A 73 -7.77 9.83 -14.35
N SER A 74 -7.89 9.94 -13.02
CA SER A 74 -7.19 10.96 -12.22
C SER A 74 -5.70 10.68 -12.01
N MET A 75 -5.24 9.48 -12.38
CA MET A 75 -3.84 9.08 -12.37
C MET A 75 -3.49 8.27 -13.63
N LYS A 76 -2.21 8.29 -14.02
CA LYS A 76 -1.63 7.42 -15.06
C LYS A 76 -0.48 6.61 -14.47
N ILE A 77 -0.30 5.39 -14.94
CA ILE A 77 0.85 4.56 -14.54
C ILE A 77 2.12 5.14 -15.15
N ASN A 78 3.11 5.40 -14.31
CA ASN A 78 4.47 5.65 -14.76
C ASN A 78 5.22 4.31 -14.85
N ALA A 79 5.56 3.89 -16.07
CA ALA A 79 6.30 2.65 -16.31
C ALA A 79 7.83 2.86 -16.42
N SER A 80 8.30 4.11 -16.34
CA SER A 80 9.72 4.42 -16.40
C SER A 80 10.40 4.04 -15.08
N PRO A 81 11.58 3.41 -15.13
CA PRO A 81 12.35 3.16 -13.92
C PRO A 81 12.82 4.47 -13.29
N LEU A 82 12.94 4.50 -11.96
CA LEU A 82 13.36 5.66 -11.18
C LEU A 82 14.52 5.27 -10.26
N PHE A 83 15.41 6.21 -9.98
CA PHE A 83 16.49 6.00 -9.02
C PHE A 83 16.08 6.40 -7.60
N LEU A 84 16.22 5.50 -6.64
CA LEU A 84 16.13 5.79 -5.22
C LEU A 84 17.52 6.15 -4.68
N HIS A 85 17.71 7.44 -4.36
CA HIS A 85 19.00 7.99 -3.90
C HIS A 85 19.14 8.07 -2.39
N CYS A 86 18.12 8.58 -1.67
CA CYS A 86 18.12 8.62 -0.21
C CYS A 86 16.70 8.39 0.33
N VAL A 87 16.63 7.75 1.51
CA VAL A 87 15.45 7.71 2.36
C VAL A 87 15.68 8.63 3.55
N ILE A 88 14.81 9.64 3.73
CA ILE A 88 14.85 10.55 4.88
C ILE A 88 13.77 10.13 5.86
N LEU A 89 14.19 9.66 7.03
CA LEU A 89 13.30 9.37 8.15
C LEU A 89 13.14 10.62 9.00
N HIS A 90 11.91 11.11 9.14
CA HIS A 90 11.55 12.22 10.01
C HIS A 90 10.91 11.71 11.30
N GLY A 91 11.30 12.25 12.44
CA GLY A 91 10.83 11.80 13.74
C GLY A 91 11.38 10.41 14.04
N LEU A 92 12.42 10.35 14.87
CA LEU A 92 13.07 9.08 15.16
C LEU A 92 12.20 8.26 16.11
N PRO A 93 11.82 7.02 15.74
CA PRO A 93 10.97 6.22 16.61
C PRO A 93 11.71 5.90 17.90
N ASN A 94 11.03 6.12 19.02
CA ASN A 94 11.56 5.77 20.32
C ASN A 94 11.19 4.33 20.66
N PHE A 95 12.12 3.40 20.46
CA PHE A 95 11.88 1.97 20.69
C PHE A 95 12.12 1.51 22.13
N ASP A 96 12.77 2.34 22.96
CA ASP A 96 13.01 2.06 24.38
C ASP A 96 13.07 3.35 25.23
N ALA A 97 13.33 3.25 26.54
CA ALA A 97 13.44 4.43 27.40
C ALA A 97 14.71 5.28 27.12
N SER A 98 15.66 4.77 26.33
CA SER A 98 16.98 5.38 26.12
C SER A 98 17.03 6.39 24.99
N ARG A 99 15.95 6.55 24.20
CA ARG A 99 15.89 7.43 23.01
C ARG A 99 16.94 7.10 21.95
N VAL A 100 17.46 5.87 21.98
CA VAL A 100 18.39 5.36 20.97
C VAL A 100 17.61 4.59 19.92
N CYS A 101 17.99 4.77 18.66
CA CYS A 101 17.40 4.03 17.53
C CYS A 101 18.51 3.43 16.67
N ARG A 102 18.32 2.20 16.21
CA ARG A 102 19.28 1.51 15.33
C ARG A 102 18.65 1.07 14.01
N PRO A 103 18.21 2.00 13.15
CA PRO A 103 17.49 1.64 11.95
C PRO A 103 18.43 1.09 10.88
N TYR A 104 17.88 0.19 10.07
CA TYR A 104 18.43 -0.19 8.79
C TYR A 104 17.25 -0.31 7.82
N ILE A 105 17.52 -0.21 6.52
CA ILE A 105 16.49 -0.40 5.49
C ILE A 105 16.86 -1.57 4.61
N LYS A 106 15.82 -2.27 4.15
CA LYS A 106 15.91 -3.20 3.03
C LYS A 106 14.90 -2.77 1.98
N VAL A 107 15.35 -2.70 0.73
CA VAL A 107 14.50 -2.40 -0.42
C VAL A 107 14.26 -3.69 -1.18
N TYR A 108 13.01 -3.93 -1.52
CA TYR A 108 12.57 -5.10 -2.27
C TYR A 108 11.89 -4.67 -3.56
N GLN A 109 12.15 -5.41 -4.64
CA GLN A 109 11.41 -5.30 -5.91
C GLN A 109 11.10 -6.72 -6.39
N GLY A 110 9.84 -7.00 -6.75
CA GLY A 110 9.43 -8.35 -7.18
C GLY A 110 9.76 -9.42 -6.13
N MET A 111 9.60 -9.11 -4.85
CA MET A 111 9.97 -9.96 -3.70
C MET A 111 11.47 -10.26 -3.55
N GLN A 112 12.35 -9.70 -4.39
CA GLN A 112 13.79 -9.83 -4.27
C GLN A 112 14.37 -8.63 -3.51
N ALA A 113 15.24 -8.89 -2.52
CA ALA A 113 15.99 -7.82 -1.86
C ALA A 113 17.04 -7.26 -2.82
N VAL A 114 16.87 -6.01 -3.23
CA VAL A 114 17.78 -5.32 -4.16
C VAL A 114 18.80 -4.45 -3.43
N TYR A 115 18.51 -4.04 -2.20
CA TYR A 115 19.42 -3.27 -1.36
C TYR A 115 19.21 -3.54 0.12
N SER A 116 20.29 -3.52 0.89
CA SER A 116 20.28 -3.51 2.35
C SER A 116 21.29 -2.49 2.83
N SER A 117 20.86 -1.53 3.66
CA SER A 117 21.80 -0.60 4.28
C SER A 117 22.58 -1.29 5.41
N GLY A 118 23.66 -0.63 5.84
CA GLY A 118 24.22 -0.86 7.18
C GLY A 118 23.25 -0.42 8.28
N VAL A 119 23.59 -0.77 9.53
CA VAL A 119 22.84 -0.34 10.72
C VAL A 119 23.32 1.04 11.16
N TYR A 120 22.41 2.00 11.18
CA TYR A 120 22.68 3.35 11.68
C TYR A 120 22.63 3.35 13.20
N HIS A 121 23.47 4.14 13.85
CA HIS A 121 23.50 4.27 15.30
C HIS A 121 23.13 5.70 15.69
N ILE A 122 21.90 5.87 16.16
CA ILE A 122 21.32 7.18 16.45
C ILE A 122 21.24 7.35 17.96
N GLY A 123 22.10 8.20 18.51
CA GLY A 123 22.14 8.55 19.94
C GLY A 123 21.19 9.69 20.34
N ALA A 124 21.09 9.96 21.64
CA ALA A 124 20.15 10.91 22.25
C ALA A 124 20.32 12.39 21.82
N GLY A 125 21.43 12.75 21.17
CA GLY A 125 21.70 14.11 20.67
C GLY A 125 21.45 14.29 19.16
N HIS A 126 20.89 13.30 18.48
CA HIS A 126 20.66 13.38 17.04
C HIS A 126 19.53 14.36 16.67
N ARG A 127 19.68 15.01 15.51
CA ARG A 127 18.62 15.78 14.86
C ARG A 127 17.40 14.88 14.62
N ASP A 128 16.19 15.46 14.60
CA ASP A 128 14.91 14.78 14.35
C ASP A 128 14.79 14.09 12.97
N ARG A 129 15.89 13.94 12.22
CA ARG A 129 15.94 13.39 10.88
C ARG A 129 17.20 12.56 10.65
N VAL A 130 17.05 11.47 9.91
CA VAL A 130 18.17 10.65 9.42
C VAL A 130 18.01 10.43 7.92
N CYS A 131 19.04 10.76 7.13
CA CYS A 131 19.11 10.40 5.71
C CYS A 131 19.97 9.15 5.55
N ILE A 132 19.37 8.14 4.93
CA ILE A 132 20.02 6.90 4.54
C ILE A 132 20.27 7.02 3.04
N ILE A 133 21.52 7.25 2.66
CA ILE A 133 21.95 7.33 1.26
C ILE A 133 22.11 5.90 0.73
N LEU A 134 21.63 5.66 -0.49
CA LEU A 134 21.79 4.40 -1.21
C LEU A 134 22.96 4.56 -2.19
N GLU A 135 24.06 3.86 -1.93
CA GLU A 135 25.26 3.88 -2.77
C GLU A 135 25.60 2.46 -3.27
N PRO A 136 25.51 2.19 -4.59
CA PRO A 136 24.98 3.08 -5.62
C PRO A 136 23.46 3.32 -5.46
N ALA A 137 22.95 4.37 -6.11
CA ALA A 137 21.51 4.62 -6.16
C ALA A 137 20.79 3.43 -6.81
N GLN A 138 19.63 3.05 -6.28
CA GLN A 138 18.95 1.84 -6.72
C GLN A 138 17.97 2.16 -7.84
N LEU A 139 18.14 1.54 -9.00
CA LEU A 139 17.19 1.64 -10.12
C LEU A 139 15.98 0.75 -9.83
N LEU A 140 14.82 1.36 -9.61
CA LEU A 140 13.58 0.68 -9.25
C LEU A 140 12.52 0.88 -10.32
N LYS A 141 11.63 -0.09 -10.49
CA LYS A 141 10.49 0.00 -11.41
C LYS A 141 9.29 -0.79 -10.90
N GLY A 142 8.21 -0.06 -10.60
CA GLY A 142 6.96 -0.67 -10.14
C GLY A 142 7.15 -1.46 -8.84
N ASP A 143 6.10 -2.19 -8.48
CA ASP A 143 6.09 -3.22 -7.44
C ASP A 143 5.94 -4.60 -8.08
#